data_AF-A0A7K1JTG7-F1
#
_entry.id   AF-A0A7K1JTG7-F1
#
_cell.length_a   1.000
_cell.length_b   1.000
_cell.length_c   1.000
_cell.angle_alpha   90.00
_cell.angle_beta   90.00
_cell.angle_gamma   90.00
#
_symmetry.space_group_name_H-M   'P 1'
#
loop_
_entity.id
_entity.type
_entity.pdbx_description
1 polymer ?
#
loop_
_entity_poly.entity_id
_entity_poly.type
_entity_poly.pdbx_seq_one_letter_code
_entity_poly.pdbx_strand_id
1 'polypeptide(L)'
;MMNPVLASAEGSRCDAVERARVQMRQLPREQNPSSEFAAGAARNRALATIFRTAAAESVDPIVRDRAAAAAAGFDQWADFLGTATGTEDLATPRGQEALTGSLTPIVALEGVCPIPG
;
A
#
# COMPACT_ATOMS: atom_id res chain seq x y z
N MET A 1 7.50 -35.21 -13.63
CA MET A 1 6.50 -34.80 -12.62
C MET A 1 6.41 -33.28 -12.66
N MET A 2 5.34 -32.74 -13.26
CA MET A 2 5.09 -31.30 -13.32
C MET A 2 4.78 -30.77 -11.91
N ASN A 3 5.45 -29.70 -11.51
CA ASN A 3 5.19 -28.97 -10.28
C ASN A 3 4.04 -27.96 -10.56
N PRO A 4 2.87 -28.06 -9.93
CA PRO A 4 1.71 -27.22 -10.28
C PRO A 4 1.76 -25.79 -9.72
N VAL A 5 2.86 -25.37 -9.10
CA VAL A 5 3.00 -24.04 -8.44
C VAL A 5 3.49 -22.95 -9.40
N LEU A 6 3.10 -23.00 -10.68
CA LEU A 6 3.39 -21.92 -11.64
C LEU A 6 2.17 -21.49 -12.48
N ALA A 7 1.02 -22.16 -12.32
CA ALA A 7 -0.18 -21.90 -13.12
C ALA A 7 -1.12 -20.85 -12.52
N SER A 8 -0.59 -19.76 -11.97
CA SER A 8 -1.37 -18.53 -11.68
C SER A 8 -0.59 -17.22 -11.88
N ALA A 9 0.64 -17.28 -12.41
CA ALA A 9 1.41 -16.09 -12.77
C ALA A 9 1.35 -15.74 -14.27
N GLU A 10 0.55 -16.46 -15.07
CA GLU A 10 0.42 -16.19 -16.52
C GLU A 10 -0.62 -15.11 -16.88
N GLY A 11 -1.34 -14.54 -15.90
CA GLY A 11 -2.35 -13.52 -16.15
C GLY A 11 -1.89 -12.08 -15.92
N SER A 12 -1.13 -11.83 -14.84
CA SER A 12 -0.91 -10.47 -14.34
C SER A 12 0.53 -10.01 -14.44
N ARG A 13 0.76 -8.95 -15.23
CA ARG A 13 2.07 -8.30 -15.37
C ARG A 13 2.35 -7.41 -14.16
N CYS A 14 2.91 -8.01 -13.11
CA CYS A 14 3.15 -7.37 -11.82
C CYS A 14 4.43 -6.51 -11.74
N ASP A 15 5.15 -6.28 -12.85
CA ASP A 15 6.45 -5.58 -12.85
C ASP A 15 6.40 -4.19 -12.20
N ALA A 16 5.30 -3.46 -12.43
CA ALA A 16 5.08 -2.13 -11.84
C ALA A 16 4.92 -2.21 -10.32
N VAL A 17 4.24 -3.25 -9.82
CA VAL A 17 4.06 -3.50 -8.39
C VAL A 17 5.37 -3.95 -7.75
N GLU A 18 6.19 -4.74 -8.45
CA GLU A 18 7.53 -5.10 -7.95
C GLU A 18 8.47 -3.91 -7.86
N ARG A 19 8.47 -3.01 -8.85
CA ARG A 19 9.20 -1.74 -8.76
C ARG A 19 8.72 -0.89 -7.58
N ALA A 20 7.40 -0.80 -7.39
CA ALA A 20 6.82 -0.13 -6.24
C ALA A 20 7.35 -0.72 -4.92
N ARG A 21 7.40 -2.05 -4.78
CA ARG A 21 7.96 -2.72 -3.60
C ARG A 21 9.42 -2.36 -3.35
N VAL A 22 10.24 -2.24 -4.39
CA VAL A 22 11.63 -1.80 -4.26
C VAL A 22 11.70 -0.36 -3.74
N GLN A 23 10.90 0.55 -4.30
CA GLN A 23 10.84 1.95 -3.85
C GLN A 23 10.36 2.06 -2.39
N MET A 24 9.38 1.26 -1.99
CA MET A 24 8.90 1.23 -0.60
C MET A 24 9.98 0.85 0.41
N ARG A 25 10.89 -0.07 0.05
CA ARG A 25 12.01 -0.49 0.91
C ARG A 25 13.06 0.62 1.10
N GLN A 26 13.09 1.60 0.20
CA GLN A 26 14.00 2.75 0.28
C GLN A 26 13.42 3.88 1.14
N LEU A 27 12.15 3.80 1.55
CA LEU A 27 11.56 4.80 2.44
C LEU A 27 12.21 4.71 3.83
N PRO A 28 12.65 5.85 4.40
CA PRO A 28 13.25 5.87 5.73
C PRO A 28 12.28 5.31 6.77
N ARG A 29 12.81 4.53 7.72
CA ARG A 29 12.09 4.16 8.95
C ARG A 29 12.32 5.27 9.96
N GLU A 30 11.25 5.91 10.39
CA GLU A 30 11.32 7.01 11.35
C GLU A 30 11.66 6.49 12.75
N GLN A 31 12.43 7.27 13.51
CA GLN A 31 12.98 6.90 14.83
C GLN A 31 12.45 7.78 15.99
N ASN A 32 11.54 8.74 15.73
CA ASN A 32 11.16 9.76 16.72
C ASN A 32 9.63 9.81 17.00
N PRO A 33 9.18 9.57 18.26
CA PRO A 33 7.77 9.45 18.64
C PRO A 33 6.88 10.66 18.43
N SER A 34 7.36 11.86 18.74
CA SER A 34 6.54 13.09 18.64
C SER A 34 6.30 13.54 17.19
N SER A 35 7.08 13.01 16.25
CA SER A 35 6.85 13.15 14.81
C SER A 35 6.08 11.98 14.19
N GLU A 36 5.68 10.95 14.95
CA GLU A 36 5.13 9.70 14.38
C GLU A 36 3.89 9.93 13.52
N PHE A 37 3.01 10.86 13.87
CA PHE A 37 1.82 11.17 13.06
C PHE A 37 2.16 11.93 11.78
N ALA A 38 2.96 13.00 11.89
CA ALA A 38 3.35 13.81 10.73
C ALA A 38 4.27 13.04 9.77
N ALA A 39 5.22 12.28 10.33
CA ALA A 39 6.13 11.43 9.57
C ALA A 39 5.38 10.23 9.00
N GLY A 40 4.51 9.59 9.79
CA GLY A 40 3.58 8.58 9.31
C GLY A 40 2.69 9.08 8.16
N ALA A 41 2.15 10.28 8.25
CA ALA A 41 1.37 10.89 7.17
C ALA A 41 2.22 11.09 5.92
N ALA A 42 3.43 11.65 6.06
CA ALA A 42 4.36 11.85 4.94
C ALA A 42 4.75 10.53 4.27
N ARG A 43 5.06 9.50 5.06
CA ARG A 43 5.37 8.16 4.59
C ARG A 43 4.21 7.55 3.83
N ASN A 44 2.98 7.63 4.36
CA ASN A 44 1.82 7.09 3.69
C ASN A 44 1.48 7.85 2.40
N ARG A 45 1.71 9.16 2.32
CA ARG A 45 1.64 9.92 1.05
C ARG A 45 2.69 9.47 0.02
N ALA A 46 3.90 9.13 0.47
CA ALA A 46 4.92 8.56 -0.39
C ALA A 46 4.48 7.19 -0.93
N LEU A 47 3.94 6.32 -0.06
CA LEU A 47 3.36 5.03 -0.45
C LEU A 47 2.22 5.20 -1.47
N ALA A 48 1.29 6.12 -1.22
CA ALA A 48 0.20 6.41 -2.15
C ALA A 48 0.73 6.83 -3.53
N THR A 49 1.77 7.68 -3.56
CA THR A 49 2.41 8.10 -4.81
C THR A 49 3.07 6.94 -5.54
N ILE A 50 3.78 6.06 -4.83
CA ILE A 50 4.39 4.85 -5.40
C ILE A 50 3.31 3.95 -6.05
N PHE A 51 2.19 3.72 -5.36
CA PHE A 51 1.11 2.89 -5.89
C PHE A 51 0.33 3.56 -7.03
N ARG A 52 0.17 4.89 -7.04
CA ARG A 52 -0.38 5.61 -8.20
C ARG A 52 0.48 5.42 -9.43
N THR A 53 1.80 5.53 -9.28
CA THR A 53 2.75 5.28 -10.37
C THR A 53 2.63 3.83 -10.86
N ALA A 54 2.57 2.86 -9.94
CA ALA A 54 2.38 1.46 -10.31
C ALA A 54 1.07 1.22 -11.07
N ALA A 55 -0.03 1.86 -10.66
CA ALA A 55 -1.30 1.79 -11.38
C ALA A 55 -1.20 2.37 -12.79
N ALA A 56 -0.60 3.55 -12.93
CA ALA A 56 -0.42 4.22 -14.22
C ALA A 56 0.45 3.42 -15.20
N GLU A 57 1.47 2.73 -14.69
CA GLU A 57 2.38 1.88 -15.48
C GLU A 57 1.80 0.49 -15.77
N SER A 58 0.74 0.09 -15.08
CA SER A 58 0.16 -1.26 -15.21
C SER A 58 -0.73 -1.38 -16.44
N VAL A 59 -0.37 -2.30 -17.33
CA VAL A 59 -1.19 -2.66 -18.51
C VAL A 59 -2.30 -3.65 -18.18
N ASP A 60 -2.15 -4.44 -17.10
CA ASP A 60 -3.20 -5.31 -16.58
C ASP A 60 -4.25 -4.45 -15.82
N PRO A 61 -5.53 -4.47 -16.24
CA PRO A 61 -6.59 -3.70 -15.58
C PRO A 61 -6.82 -4.08 -14.11
N ILE A 62 -6.73 -5.36 -13.75
CA ILE A 62 -6.90 -5.82 -12.37
C ILE A 62 -5.75 -5.29 -11.52
N VAL A 63 -4.50 -5.40 -11.99
CA VAL A 63 -3.34 -4.86 -11.26
C VAL A 63 -3.45 -3.34 -11.11
N ARG A 64 -3.86 -2.64 -12.18
CA ARG A 64 -4.10 -1.20 -12.18
C ARG A 64 -5.12 -0.80 -11.12
N ASP A 65 -6.28 -1.44 -11.11
CA ASP A 65 -7.37 -1.09 -10.19
C ASP A 65 -6.98 -1.38 -8.74
N ARG A 66 -6.29 -2.50 -8.49
CA ARG A 66 -5.81 -2.84 -7.14
C ARG A 66 -4.70 -1.93 -6.66
N ALA A 67 -3.77 -1.53 -7.54
CA ALA A 67 -2.75 -0.54 -7.20
C ALA A 67 -3.38 0.85 -6.95
N ALA A 68 -4.39 1.25 -7.73
CA ALA A 68 -5.13 2.49 -7.49
C ALA A 68 -5.89 2.47 -6.15
N ALA A 69 -6.52 1.34 -5.81
CA ALA A 69 -7.17 1.16 -4.52
C ALA A 69 -6.17 1.21 -3.36
N ALA A 70 -4.99 0.60 -3.49
CA ALA A 70 -3.92 0.71 -2.51
C ALA A 70 -3.45 2.15 -2.33
N ALA A 71 -3.27 2.89 -3.43
CA ALA A 71 -2.93 4.30 -3.35
C ALA A 71 -3.96 5.13 -2.59
N ALA A 72 -5.26 4.93 -2.89
CA ALA A 72 -6.34 5.63 -2.21
C ALA A 72 -6.40 5.32 -0.71
N GLY A 73 -6.21 4.05 -0.33
CA GLY A 73 -6.16 3.64 1.07
C GLY A 73 -5.00 4.28 1.85
N PHE A 74 -3.82 4.38 1.23
CA PHE A 74 -2.67 5.06 1.82
C PHE A 74 -2.86 6.58 1.94
N ASP A 75 -3.45 7.23 0.93
CA ASP A 75 -3.78 8.66 1.02
C ASP A 75 -4.82 8.91 2.14
N GLN A 76 -5.85 8.07 2.26
CA GLN A 76 -6.84 8.17 3.34
C GLN A 76 -6.21 8.03 4.73
N TRP A 77 -5.28 7.08 4.89
CA TRP A 77 -4.56 6.91 6.16
C TRP A 77 -3.64 8.10 6.45
N ALA A 78 -2.96 8.63 5.44
CA ALA A 78 -2.14 9.83 5.59
C ALA A 78 -2.96 11.04 6.03
N ASP A 79 -4.15 11.23 5.45
CA ASP A 79 -5.05 12.32 5.81
C ASP A 79 -5.59 12.16 7.24
N PHE A 80 -5.91 10.92 7.66
CA PHE A 80 -6.26 10.65 9.05
C PHE A 80 -5.11 11.03 10.00
N LEU A 81 -3.90 10.51 9.75
CA LEU A 81 -2.71 10.78 10.57
C LEU A 81 -2.38 12.27 10.61
N GLY A 82 -2.59 13.01 9.52
CA GLY A 82 -2.39 14.46 9.46
C GLY A 82 -3.36 15.26 10.33
N THR A 83 -4.46 14.65 10.78
CA THR A 83 -5.44 15.26 11.71
C THR A 83 -5.41 14.67 13.11
N ALA A 84 -4.70 13.57 13.31
CA ALA A 84 -4.58 12.92 14.60
C ALA A 84 -3.67 13.73 15.53
N THR A 85 -4.05 13.78 16.80
CA THR A 85 -3.36 14.52 17.86
C THR A 85 -2.78 13.61 18.93
N GLY A 86 -3.24 12.35 18.99
CA GLY A 86 -2.78 11.35 19.95
C GLY A 86 -3.04 9.92 19.50
N THR A 87 -2.44 8.95 20.20
CA THR A 87 -2.58 7.52 19.89
C THR A 87 -3.97 6.99 20.18
N GLU A 88 -4.73 7.65 21.05
CA GLU A 88 -6.14 7.40 21.30
C GLU A 88 -7.00 7.57 20.03
N ASP A 89 -6.61 8.47 19.11
CA ASP A 89 -7.34 8.68 17.85
C ASP A 89 -7.34 7.40 17.00
N LEU A 90 -6.28 6.59 17.09
CA LEU A 90 -6.14 5.33 16.36
C LEU A 90 -7.19 4.29 16.80
N ALA A 91 -7.65 4.35 18.06
CA ALA A 91 -8.64 3.44 18.61
C ALA A 91 -10.09 3.87 18.30
N THR A 92 -10.29 5.08 17.76
CA THR A 92 -11.62 5.54 17.37
C THR A 92 -12.16 4.76 16.16
N PRO A 93 -13.48 4.71 15.94
CA PRO A 93 -14.05 4.11 14.73
C PRO A 93 -13.43 4.67 13.45
N ARG A 94 -13.23 5.99 13.39
CA ARG A 94 -12.57 6.67 12.26
C ARG A 94 -11.13 6.20 12.06
N GLY A 95 -10.37 6.02 13.15
CA GLY A 95 -9.00 5.50 13.09
C GLY A 95 -8.95 4.06 12.58
N GLN A 96 -9.83 3.20 13.07
CA GLN A 96 -9.95 1.80 12.63
C GLN A 96 -10.41 1.66 11.19
N GLU A 97 -11.37 2.49 10.75
CA GLU A 97 -11.85 2.55 9.37
C GLU A 97 -10.75 3.00 8.42
N ALA A 98 -10.00 4.06 8.75
CA ALA A 98 -8.91 4.54 7.92
C ALA A 98 -7.75 3.53 7.84
N LEU A 99 -7.42 2.88 8.96
CA LEU A 99 -6.42 1.81 9.00
C LEU A 99 -6.86 0.62 8.13
N THR A 100 -8.09 0.15 8.30
CA THR A 100 -8.65 -0.97 7.51
C THR A 100 -8.69 -0.61 6.02
N GLY A 101 -9.12 0.61 5.69
CA GLY A 101 -9.14 1.15 4.33
C GLY A 101 -7.76 1.20 3.67
N SER A 102 -6.68 1.33 4.46
CA SER A 102 -5.31 1.24 3.95
C SER A 102 -4.82 -0.20 3.73
N LEU A 103 -5.21 -1.14 4.59
CA LEU A 103 -4.69 -2.52 4.58
C LEU A 103 -5.44 -3.44 3.62
N THR A 104 -6.78 -3.35 3.56
CA THR A 104 -7.59 -4.22 2.71
C THR A 104 -7.17 -4.17 1.23
N PRO A 105 -6.90 -2.99 0.64
CA PRO A 105 -6.43 -2.92 -0.75
C PRO A 105 -5.06 -3.55 -0.97
N ILE A 106 -4.16 -3.52 0.02
CA ILE A 106 -2.83 -4.16 -0.07
C ILE A 106 -3.00 -5.67 -0.11
N VAL A 107 -3.81 -6.24 0.79
CA VAL A 107 -4.10 -7.68 0.81
C VAL A 107 -4.74 -8.10 -0.52
N ALA A 108 -5.67 -7.29 -1.03
CA ALA A 108 -6.29 -7.55 -2.32
C ALA A 108 -5.30 -7.43 -3.50
N LEU A 109 -4.28 -6.59 -3.40
CA LEU A 109 -3.20 -6.47 -4.38
C LEU A 109 -2.22 -7.64 -4.28
N GLU A 110 -1.89 -8.10 -3.08
CA GLU A 110 -1.04 -9.28 -2.83
C GLU A 110 -1.69 -10.56 -3.35
N GLY A 111 -3.02 -10.68 -3.29
CA GLY A 111 -3.75 -11.81 -3.89
C GLY A 111 -3.65 -11.88 -5.42
N VAL A 112 -3.29 -10.77 -6.09
CA VAL A 112 -3.11 -10.69 -7.55
C VAL A 112 -1.63 -10.71 -7.94
N CYS A 113 -0.81 -9.97 -7.20
CA CYS A 113 0.64 -9.90 -7.34
C CYS A 113 1.28 -10.45 -6.05
N PRO A 114 1.42 -11.77 -5.90
CA PRO A 114 2.00 -12.36 -4.69
C PRO A 114 3.45 -11.89 -4.49
N ILE A 115 3.89 -11.85 -3.24
CA ILE A 115 5.31 -11.60 -2.91
C ILE A 115 6.08 -12.89 -3.23
N PRO A 116 7.09 -12.85 -4.13
CA PRO A 116 8.01 -13.97 -4.26
C PRO A 116 8.74 -14.15 -2.91
N GLY A 117 8.56 -15.31 -2.29
CA GLY A 117 9.24 -15.69 -1.05
C GLY A 117 10.74 -15.88 -1.23
#